data_AF-A0A0X3WBZ0-F1
#
_entry.id   AF-A0A0X3WBZ0-F1
#
_cell.length_a   1.000
_cell.length_b   1.000
_cell.length_c   1.000
_cell.angle_alpha   90.00
_cell.angle_beta   90.00
_cell.angle_gamma   90.00
#
_symmetry.space_group_name_H-M   'P 1'
#
loop_
_entity.id
_entity.type
_entity.pdbx_description
1 polymer ?
#
loop_
_entity_poly.entity_id
_entity_poly.type
_entity_poly.pdbx_seq_one_letter_code
_entity_poly.pdbx_strand_id
1 'polypeptide(L)'
;MNDLLHKLVSAVLTGGLIALVGYLSVAVRRRRVAREEAAAPAPVEDPTQALLRQARELDSGRDELAAQGRAAEALERARAAADAWRTLTRSRPGRFQTERRAALGRLSDLLDAVGDEHQAAQIRREAAGLS
;
A
#
# COMPACT_ATOMS: atom_id res chain seq x y z
N MET A 1 69.61 14.01 -23.09
CA MET A 1 68.19 14.29 -23.43
C MET A 1 67.18 13.46 -22.60
N ASN A 2 67.56 12.35 -21.96
CA ASN A 2 66.58 11.33 -21.57
C ASN A 2 65.94 11.52 -20.18
N ASP A 3 66.65 12.11 -19.20
CA ASP A 3 66.16 12.27 -17.82
C ASP A 3 64.94 13.21 -17.72
N LEU A 4 64.93 14.32 -18.46
CA LEU A 4 63.80 15.25 -18.49
C LEU A 4 62.53 14.60 -19.05
N LEU A 5 62.67 13.76 -20.08
CA LEU A 5 61.56 12.99 -20.66
C LEU A 5 60.98 12.01 -19.63
N HIS A 6 61.83 11.29 -18.89
CA HIS A 6 61.39 10.34 -17.86
C HIS A 6 60.70 11.03 -16.68
N LYS A 7 61.18 12.21 -16.26
CA LYS A 7 60.52 13.03 -15.21
C LYS A 7 59.14 13.53 -15.64
N LEU A 8 59.00 14.00 -16.88
CA LEU A 8 57.70 14.42 -17.43
C LEU A 8 56.71 13.25 -17.53
N VAL A 9 57.16 12.10 -18.06
CA VAL A 9 56.35 10.87 -18.13
C VAL A 9 55.94 10.39 -16.74
N SER A 10 56.86 10.39 -15.77
CA SER A 10 56.56 10.02 -14.38
C SER A 10 55.53 10.96 -13.74
N ALA A 11 55.68 12.28 -13.90
CA ALA A 11 54.73 13.26 -13.34
C ALA A 11 53.32 13.11 -13.93
N VAL A 12 53.21 12.87 -15.24
CA VAL A 12 51.92 12.62 -15.92
C VAL A 12 51.30 11.30 -15.46
N LEU A 13 52.11 10.23 -15.31
CA LEU A 13 51.63 8.95 -14.78
C LEU A 13 51.13 9.08 -13.34
N THR A 14 51.86 9.77 -12.46
CA THR A 14 51.45 10.00 -11.07
C THR A 14 50.18 10.84 -10.97
N GLY A 15 50.08 11.93 -11.74
CA GLY A 15 48.86 12.76 -11.81
C GLY A 15 47.65 11.98 -12.33
N GLY A 16 47.84 11.19 -13.39
CA GLY A 16 46.81 10.30 -13.94
C GLY A 16 46.35 9.23 -12.95
N LEU A 17 47.28 8.63 -12.20
CA LEU A 17 46.96 7.64 -11.17
C LEU A 17 46.12 8.25 -10.03
N ILE A 18 46.50 9.44 -9.54
CA ILE A 18 45.75 10.15 -8.49
C ILE A 18 44.33 10.49 -8.96
N ALA A 19 44.19 11.03 -10.17
CA ALA A 19 42.89 11.34 -10.75
C ALA A 19 42.02 10.08 -10.93
N LEU A 20 42.61 8.97 -11.41
CA LEU A 20 41.94 7.69 -11.60
C LEU A 20 41.45 7.08 -10.27
N VAL A 21 42.30 7.08 -9.24
CA VAL A 21 41.94 6.58 -7.89
C VAL A 21 40.84 7.45 -7.27
N GLY A 22 40.92 8.78 -7.41
CA GLY A 22 39.86 9.70 -6.99
C GLY A 22 38.53 9.43 -7.70
N TYR A 23 38.57 9.26 -9.03
CA TYR A 23 37.39 8.93 -9.84
C TYR A 23 36.78 7.57 -9.46
N LEU A 24 37.59 6.51 -9.32
CA LEU A 24 37.09 5.19 -8.88
C LEU A 24 36.51 5.26 -7.46
N SER A 25 37.13 6.00 -6.53
CA SER A 25 36.62 6.17 -5.17
C SER A 25 35.23 6.82 -5.16
N VAL A 26 35.03 7.88 -5.95
CA VAL A 26 33.72 8.54 -6.11
C VAL A 26 32.72 7.61 -6.81
N ALA A 27 33.12 6.92 -7.87
CA ALA A 27 32.25 6.02 -8.62
C ALA A 27 31.80 4.81 -7.78
N VAL A 28 32.69 4.21 -6.99
CA VAL A 28 32.37 3.13 -6.05
C VAL A 28 31.49 3.64 -4.90
N ARG A 29 31.76 4.83 -4.35
CA ARG A 29 30.89 5.43 -3.32
C ARG A 29 29.47 5.66 -3.84
N ARG A 30 29.33 6.25 -5.05
CA ARG A 30 28.02 6.41 -5.72
C ARG A 30 27.32 5.08 -5.97
N ARG A 31 28.05 4.04 -6.40
CA ARG A 31 27.50 2.68 -6.59
C ARG A 31 27.13 1.96 -5.28
N ARG A 32 27.77 2.30 -4.16
CA ARG A 32 27.39 1.80 -2.82
C ARG A 32 26.12 2.48 -2.33
N VAL A 33 26.08 3.81 -2.34
CA VAL A 33 24.88 4.58 -1.97
C VAL A 33 23.67 4.15 -2.81
N ALA A 34 23.80 4.07 -4.14
CA ALA A 34 22.69 3.61 -5.00
C ALA A 34 22.26 2.15 -4.75
N ARG A 35 23.14 1.28 -4.21
CA ARG A 35 22.79 -0.08 -3.77
C ARG A 35 22.16 -0.10 -2.39
N GLU A 36 22.58 0.77 -1.50
CA GLU A 36 22.03 0.93 -0.16
C GLU A 36 20.63 1.59 -0.21
N GLU A 37 20.43 2.56 -1.10
CA GLU A 37 19.13 3.16 -1.44
C GLU A 37 18.20 2.18 -2.17
N ALA A 38 18.72 1.35 -3.08
CA ALA A 38 17.93 0.29 -3.73
C ALA A 38 17.69 -0.95 -2.83
N ALA A 39 18.45 -1.09 -1.74
CA ALA A 39 18.24 -2.11 -0.70
C ALA A 39 17.44 -1.58 0.50
N ALA A 40 17.18 -0.28 0.56
CA ALA A 40 16.17 0.26 1.47
C ALA A 40 14.82 -0.35 1.08
N PRO A 41 14.06 -0.93 2.03
CA PRO A 41 12.73 -1.43 1.72
C PRO A 41 11.90 -0.27 1.15
N ALA A 42 11.21 -0.52 0.03
CA ALA A 42 10.26 0.43 -0.52
C ALA A 42 9.31 0.92 0.59
N PRO A 43 8.89 2.20 0.59
CA PRO A 43 8.10 2.76 1.68
C PRO A 43 6.94 1.84 2.02
N VAL A 44 7.05 1.14 3.15
CA VAL A 44 6.08 0.12 3.54
C VAL A 44 4.78 0.86 3.80
N GLU A 45 3.82 0.73 2.89
CA GLU A 45 2.55 1.40 3.01
C GLU A 45 1.96 1.05 4.38
N ASP A 46 1.54 2.06 5.15
CA ASP A 46 0.85 1.84 6.43
C ASP A 46 -0.24 0.80 6.20
N PRO A 47 -0.19 -0.39 6.85
CA PRO A 47 -1.16 -1.45 6.59
C PRO A 47 -2.61 -0.98 6.78
N THR A 48 -2.83 0.05 7.61
CA THR A 48 -4.12 0.71 7.79
C THR A 48 -4.56 1.53 6.57
N GLN A 49 -3.63 2.17 5.85
CA GLN A 49 -3.92 2.90 4.60
C GLN A 49 -4.22 1.94 3.45
N ALA A 50 -3.44 0.86 3.33
CA ALA A 50 -3.68 -0.18 2.33
C ALA A 50 -5.07 -0.81 2.53
N LEU A 51 -5.41 -1.16 3.76
CA LEU A 51 -6.72 -1.70 4.13
C LEU A 51 -7.86 -0.67 3.94
N LEU A 52 -7.63 0.61 4.20
CA LEU A 52 -8.60 1.69 3.95
C LEU A 52 -8.89 1.88 2.45
N ARG A 53 -7.86 1.74 1.59
CA ARG A 53 -8.04 1.73 0.14
C ARG A 53 -8.87 0.51 -0.28
N GLN A 54 -8.49 -0.67 0.21
CA GLN A 54 -9.18 -1.94 -0.09
C GLN A 54 -10.65 -1.89 0.34
N ALA A 55 -10.97 -1.37 1.53
CA ALA A 55 -12.35 -1.24 2.02
C ALA A 55 -13.22 -0.37 1.09
N ARG A 56 -12.69 0.75 0.59
CA ARG A 56 -13.39 1.61 -0.37
C ARG A 56 -13.55 0.97 -1.73
N GLU A 57 -12.54 0.23 -2.20
CA GLU A 57 -12.61 -0.52 -3.46
C GLU A 57 -13.65 -1.65 -3.37
N LEU A 58 -13.80 -2.27 -2.19
CA LEU A 58 -14.85 -3.24 -1.88
C LEU A 58 -16.24 -2.57 -1.93
N ASP A 59 -16.42 -1.40 -1.30
CA ASP A 59 -17.68 -0.63 -1.38
C ASP A 59 -18.05 -0.22 -2.81
N SER A 60 -17.11 0.34 -3.59
CA SER A 60 -17.36 0.73 -4.99
C SER A 60 -17.73 -0.47 -5.85
N GLY A 61 -16.97 -1.57 -5.74
CA GLY A 61 -17.25 -2.80 -6.50
C GLY A 61 -18.59 -3.43 -6.13
N ARG A 62 -19.03 -3.33 -4.85
CA ARG A 62 -20.37 -3.75 -4.43
C ARG A 62 -21.43 -2.93 -5.17
N ASP A 63 -21.30 -1.61 -5.15
CA ASP A 63 -22.31 -0.72 -5.72
C ASP A 63 -22.41 -0.87 -7.25
N GLU A 64 -21.28 -1.09 -7.93
CA GLU A 64 -21.23 -1.43 -9.36
C GLU A 64 -21.92 -2.78 -9.67
N LEU A 65 -21.65 -3.83 -8.88
CA LEU A 65 -22.28 -5.15 -9.03
C LEU A 65 -23.78 -5.11 -8.74
N ALA A 66 -24.19 -4.36 -7.72
CA ALA A 66 -25.60 -4.15 -7.37
C ALA A 66 -26.35 -3.40 -8.50
N ALA A 67 -25.74 -2.37 -9.07
CA ALA A 67 -26.29 -1.65 -10.23
C ALA A 67 -26.41 -2.53 -11.49
N GLN A 68 -25.56 -3.56 -11.62
CA GLN A 68 -25.65 -4.58 -12.67
C GLN A 68 -26.67 -5.70 -12.37
N GLY A 69 -27.36 -5.66 -11.23
CA GLY A 69 -28.29 -6.71 -10.78
C GLY A 69 -27.61 -7.98 -10.26
N ARG A 70 -26.28 -7.97 -10.07
CA ARG A 70 -25.47 -9.13 -9.66
C ARG A 70 -25.45 -9.28 -8.15
N ALA A 71 -26.63 -9.45 -7.55
CA ALA A 71 -26.87 -9.37 -6.11
C ALA A 71 -25.97 -10.31 -5.28
N ALA A 72 -25.76 -11.55 -5.72
CA ALA A 72 -24.90 -12.51 -5.02
C ALA A 72 -23.42 -12.07 -4.97
N GLU A 73 -22.89 -11.49 -6.05
CA GLU A 73 -21.50 -11.03 -6.11
C GLU A 73 -21.33 -9.70 -5.36
N ALA A 74 -22.33 -8.82 -5.42
CA ALA A 74 -22.40 -7.63 -4.59
C ALA A 74 -22.42 -7.99 -3.09
N LEU A 75 -23.17 -9.04 -2.70
CA LEU A 75 -23.22 -9.54 -1.34
C LEU A 75 -21.84 -10.00 -0.84
N GLU A 76 -21.10 -10.78 -1.63
CA GLU A 76 -19.74 -11.20 -1.27
C GLU A 76 -18.78 -10.01 -1.11
N ARG A 77 -18.81 -9.04 -2.03
CA ARG A 77 -18.01 -7.81 -1.93
C ARG A 77 -18.43 -6.95 -0.71
N ALA A 78 -19.72 -6.96 -0.32
CA ALA A 78 -20.23 -6.29 0.88
C ALA A 78 -19.81 -6.96 2.20
N ARG A 79 -19.79 -8.30 2.26
CA ARG A 79 -19.25 -9.06 3.42
C ARG A 79 -17.79 -8.69 3.65
N ALA A 80 -16.97 -8.75 2.60
CA ALA A 80 -15.56 -8.38 2.67
C ALA A 80 -15.34 -6.89 3.01
N ALA A 81 -16.20 -5.97 2.54
CA ALA A 81 -16.17 -4.57 2.95
C ALA A 81 -16.41 -4.43 4.47
N ALA A 82 -17.47 -5.06 5.00
CA ALA A 82 -17.79 -5.02 6.43
C ALA A 82 -16.65 -5.57 7.30
N ASP A 83 -15.96 -6.62 6.85
CA ASP A 83 -14.78 -7.18 7.53
C ASP A 83 -13.56 -6.25 7.50
N ALA A 84 -13.30 -5.58 6.38
CA ALA A 84 -12.25 -4.58 6.27
C ALA A 84 -12.52 -3.39 7.20
N TRP A 85 -13.75 -2.86 7.20
CA TRP A 85 -14.15 -1.77 8.10
C TRP A 85 -14.12 -2.18 9.58
N ARG A 86 -14.55 -3.39 9.92
CA ARG A 86 -14.42 -3.96 11.27
C ARG A 86 -12.97 -4.03 11.74
N THR A 87 -12.06 -4.40 10.83
CA THR A 87 -10.62 -4.45 11.12
C THR A 87 -10.04 -3.04 11.30
N LEU A 88 -10.40 -2.08 10.43
CA LEU A 88 -10.00 -0.67 10.54
C LEU A 88 -10.45 -0.03 11.86
N THR A 89 -11.69 -0.27 12.29
CA THR A 89 -12.21 0.19 13.59
C THR A 89 -11.44 -0.40 14.77
N ARG A 90 -11.02 -1.67 14.70
CA ARG A 90 -10.19 -2.31 15.75
C ARG A 90 -8.77 -1.73 15.78
N SER A 91 -8.16 -1.51 14.61
CA SER A 91 -6.83 -0.91 14.50
C SER A 91 -6.78 0.56 14.91
N ARG A 92 -7.89 1.30 14.78
CA ARG A 92 -8.01 2.70 15.21
C ARG A 92 -9.34 2.93 15.96
N PRO A 93 -9.41 2.60 17.26
CA PRO A 93 -10.60 2.83 18.08
C PRO A 93 -11.10 4.27 17.99
N GLY A 94 -12.42 4.45 17.88
CA GLY A 94 -13.04 5.77 17.68
C GLY A 94 -12.94 6.34 16.26
N ARG A 95 -12.34 5.62 15.30
CA ARG A 95 -12.35 5.96 13.87
C ARG A 95 -13.19 4.94 13.09
N PHE A 96 -13.67 5.36 11.91
CA PHE A 96 -14.34 4.50 10.92
C PHE A 96 -15.65 3.84 11.36
N GLN A 97 -16.23 4.24 12.51
CA GLN A 97 -17.51 3.71 13.01
C GLN A 97 -18.68 4.02 12.07
N THR A 98 -18.71 5.21 11.48
CA THR A 98 -19.74 5.63 10.53
C THR A 98 -19.66 4.83 9.24
N GLU A 99 -18.46 4.67 8.69
CA GLU A 99 -18.17 3.89 7.49
C GLU A 99 -18.49 2.40 7.71
N ARG A 100 -18.10 1.82 8.85
CA ARG A 100 -18.49 0.45 9.23
C ARG A 100 -20.01 0.29 9.34
N ARG A 101 -20.70 1.25 9.97
CA ARG A 101 -22.17 1.22 10.09
C ARG A 101 -22.85 1.29 8.73
N ALA A 102 -22.34 2.11 7.80
CA ALA A 102 -22.83 2.20 6.44
C ALA A 102 -22.62 0.90 5.65
N ALA A 103 -21.42 0.29 5.76
CA ALA A 103 -21.12 -0.99 5.12
C ALA A 103 -22.00 -2.13 5.65
N LEU A 104 -22.27 -2.17 6.97
CA LEU A 104 -23.22 -3.13 7.55
C LEU A 104 -24.65 -2.88 7.07
N GLY A 105 -25.11 -1.63 6.96
CA GLY A 105 -26.42 -1.30 6.39
C GLY A 105 -26.57 -1.82 4.96
N ARG A 106 -25.59 -1.52 4.10
CA ARG A 106 -25.53 -2.04 2.72
C ARG A 106 -25.49 -3.57 2.65
N LEU A 107 -24.81 -4.22 3.59
CA LEU A 107 -24.80 -5.68 3.70
C LEU A 107 -26.18 -6.23 4.09
N SER A 108 -26.91 -5.61 5.03
CA SER A 108 -28.28 -6.03 5.35
C SER A 108 -29.24 -5.81 4.19
N ASP A 109 -29.14 -4.68 3.47
CA ASP A 109 -30.00 -4.40 2.31
C ASP A 109 -29.82 -5.48 1.22
N LEU A 110 -28.59 -5.94 0.99
CA LEU A 110 -28.28 -7.01 0.04
C LEU A 110 -28.72 -8.40 0.53
N LEU A 111 -28.68 -8.65 1.84
CA LEU A 111 -29.18 -9.89 2.44
C LEU A 111 -30.71 -9.99 2.33
N ASP A 112 -31.42 -8.90 2.65
CA ASP A 112 -32.87 -8.79 2.43
C ASP A 112 -33.20 -8.98 0.92
N ALA A 113 -32.41 -8.41 0.00
CA ALA A 113 -32.60 -8.56 -1.44
C ALA A 113 -32.37 -9.99 -1.99
N VAL A 114 -31.60 -10.85 -1.31
CA VAL A 114 -31.45 -12.28 -1.66
C VAL A 114 -32.35 -13.20 -0.80
N GLY A 115 -33.19 -12.64 0.06
CA GLY A 115 -34.14 -13.38 0.91
C GLY A 115 -33.58 -13.94 2.22
N ASP A 116 -32.39 -13.53 2.66
CA ASP A 116 -31.83 -13.91 3.97
C ASP A 116 -32.13 -12.85 5.04
N GLU A 117 -33.42 -12.66 5.31
CA GLU A 117 -33.94 -11.72 6.32
C GLU A 117 -33.37 -12.01 7.72
N HIS A 118 -33.08 -13.29 8.02
CA HIS A 118 -32.56 -13.71 9.31
C HIS A 118 -31.12 -13.24 9.52
N GLN A 119 -30.25 -13.34 8.51
CA GLN A 119 -28.91 -12.77 8.58
C GLN A 119 -28.95 -11.24 8.48
N ALA A 120 -29.81 -10.66 7.64
CA ALA A 120 -30.00 -9.21 7.55
C ALA A 120 -30.37 -8.58 8.90
N ALA A 121 -31.29 -9.20 9.64
CA ALA A 121 -31.68 -8.76 10.98
C ALA A 121 -30.55 -8.86 12.01
N GLN A 122 -29.63 -9.82 11.89
CA GLN A 122 -28.42 -9.89 12.73
C GLN A 122 -27.47 -8.74 12.41
N ILE A 123 -27.22 -8.48 11.12
CA ILE A 123 -26.34 -7.38 10.66
C ILE A 123 -26.91 -6.01 11.08
N ARG A 124 -28.22 -5.79 10.99
CA ARG A 124 -28.88 -4.58 11.50
C ARG A 124 -28.70 -4.39 13.01
N ARG A 125 -28.74 -5.48 13.80
CA ARG A 125 -28.43 -5.44 15.24
C ARG A 125 -26.96 -5.11 15.52
N GLU A 126 -26.02 -5.66 14.75
CA GLU A 126 -24.60 -5.27 14.86
C GLU A 126 -24.41 -3.78 14.55
N ALA A 127 -25.00 -3.28 13.47
CA ALA A 127 -24.91 -1.87 13.07
C ALA A 127 -25.50 -0.91 14.13
N ALA A 128 -26.63 -1.28 14.75
CA ALA A 128 -27.25 -0.54 15.84
C ALA A 128 -26.43 -0.55 17.14
N GLY A 129 -25.59 -1.58 17.35
CA GLY A 129 -24.62 -1.65 18.45
C GLY A 129 -23.38 -0.77 18.27
N LEU A 130 -23.20 -0.14 17.10
CA LEU A 130 -22.16 0.84 16.87
C LEU A 130 -22.65 2.22 17.31
N SER A 131 -22.00 2.80 18.33
CA SER A 131 -22.04 4.22 18.65
C SER A 131 -21.05 5.02 17.78
#